data_AF-A0A2V5TI02-F1
#
_entry.id   AF-A0A2V5TI02-F1
#
_cell.length_a   1.000
_cell.length_b   1.000
_cell.length_c   1.000
_cell.angle_alpha   90.00
_cell.angle_beta   90.00
_cell.angle_gamma   90.00
#
_symmetry.space_group_name_H-M   'P 1'
#
loop_
_entity.id
_entity.type
_entity.pdbx_description
1 polymer ?
#
loop_
_entity_poly.entity_id
_entity_poly.type
_entity_poly.pdbx_seq_one_letter_code
_entity_poly.pdbx_strand_id
1 'polypeptide(L)'
;RFPNYWTAAISSAVSTAIGAFVPIIPFFFSGGITAVAASFGISLVAHFAVGALKSLITIRSWWASGLEMTWIGIIVAVVTYGLGLAFGSLG
;
A
#
# COMPACT_ATOMS: atom_id res chain seq x y z
N ARG A 1 2.14 21.34 18.98
CA ARG A 1 2.94 20.65 20.02
C ARG A 1 3.28 19.29 19.44
N PHE A 2 4.55 19.01 19.13
CA PHE A 2 4.92 17.71 18.59
C PHE A 2 4.62 16.61 19.63
N PRO A 3 3.98 15.49 19.26
CA PRO A 3 3.79 14.38 20.16
C PRO A 3 5.14 13.84 20.63
N ASN A 4 5.18 13.15 21.77
CA ASN A 4 6.43 12.54 22.22
C ASN A 4 6.91 11.54 21.14
N TYR A 5 8.23 11.35 21.04
CA TYR A 5 8.86 10.55 20.00
C TYR A 5 8.43 9.07 20.03
N TRP A 6 8.15 8.52 21.22
CA TRP A 6 7.61 7.17 21.38
C TRP A 6 6.20 7.02 20.82
N THR A 7 5.31 7.97 21.08
CA THR A 7 3.93 7.96 20.60
C THR A 7 3.89 8.08 19.08
N ALA A 8 4.73 8.93 18.49
CA ALA A 8 4.86 9.02 17.04
C ALA A 8 5.36 7.70 16.42
N ALA A 9 6.39 7.09 17.00
CA ALA A 9 6.95 5.82 16.53
C ALA A 9 5.94 4.66 16.65
N ILE A 10 5.26 4.54 17.80
CA ILE A 10 4.29 3.46 18.03
C ILE A 10 3.07 3.63 17.13
N SER A 11 2.54 4.85 17.00
CA SER A 11 1.36 5.10 16.15
C SER A 11 1.63 4.84 14.68
N SER A 12 2.78 5.25 14.14
CA SER A 12 3.15 4.97 12.75
C SER A 12 3.43 3.48 12.52
N ALA A 13 4.08 2.80 13.46
CA ALA A 13 4.32 1.36 13.38
C ALA A 13 3.01 0.57 13.36
N VAL A 14 2.09 0.85 14.28
CA VAL A 14 0.77 0.19 14.33
C VAL A 14 -0.04 0.49 13.08
N SER A 15 -0.06 1.75 12.63
CA SER A 15 -0.75 2.14 11.39
C SER A 15 -0.19 1.40 10.17
N THR A 16 1.13 1.28 10.07
CA THR A 16 1.81 0.57 8.98
C THR A 16 1.50 -0.92 9.04
N ALA A 17 1.56 -1.54 10.22
CA ALA A 17 1.24 -2.95 10.39
C ALA A 17 -0.19 -3.24 9.94
N ILE A 18 -1.16 -2.43 10.37
CA ILE A 18 -2.57 -2.57 9.97
C ILE A 18 -2.73 -2.37 8.46
N GLY A 19 -2.11 -1.34 7.88
CA GLY A 19 -2.17 -1.08 6.44
C GLY A 19 -1.58 -2.23 5.61
N ALA A 20 -0.49 -2.85 6.09
CA ALA A 20 0.16 -3.97 5.42
C ALA A 20 -0.71 -5.24 5.38
N PHE A 21 -1.70 -5.39 6.27
CA PHE A 21 -2.61 -6.53 6.25
C PHE A 21 -3.59 -6.52 5.07
N VAL A 22 -3.98 -5.35 4.58
CA VAL A 22 -5.02 -5.19 3.54
C VAL A 22 -4.76 -6.06 2.29
N PRO A 23 -3.58 -6.00 1.65
CA PRO A 23 -3.28 -6.86 0.50
C PRO A 23 -3.05 -8.34 0.87
N ILE A 24 -2.90 -8.69 2.15
CA ILE A 24 -2.69 -10.09 2.59
C ILE A 24 -4.03 -10.84 2.67
N ILE A 25 -5.15 -10.13 2.87
CA ILE A 25 -6.49 -10.72 3.02
C ILE A 25 -6.81 -11.77 1.93
N PRO A 26 -6.57 -11.54 0.62
CA PRO A 26 -6.92 -12.52 -0.42
C PRO A 26 -6.16 -13.85 -0.32
N PHE A 27 -4.96 -13.83 0.28
CA PHE A 27 -4.14 -15.04 0.47
C PHE A 27 -4.69 -15.95 1.58
N PHE A 28 -5.60 -15.48 2.43
CA PHE A 28 -6.30 -16.34 3.40
C PHE A 28 -7.35 -17.24 2.73
N PHE A 29 -7.86 -16.85 1.55
CA PHE A 29 -8.98 -17.52 0.88
C PHE A 29 -8.61 -18.19 -0.43
N SER A 30 -7.52 -17.77 -1.06
CA SER A 30 -7.08 -18.25 -2.37
C SER A 30 -5.56 -18.36 -2.45
N GLY A 31 -5.06 -19.14 -3.41
CA GLY A 31 -3.63 -19.32 -3.65
C GLY A 31 -3.25 -19.09 -5.11
N GLY A 32 -1.94 -19.11 -5.38
CA GLY A 32 -1.41 -18.95 -6.73
C GLY A 32 -1.67 -17.57 -7.34
N ILE A 33 -1.75 -17.52 -8.68
CA ILE A 33 -1.85 -16.26 -9.43
C ILE A 33 -3.16 -15.50 -9.16
N THR A 34 -4.25 -16.22 -8.86
CA THR A 34 -5.55 -15.62 -8.55
C THR A 34 -5.49 -14.78 -7.27
N ALA A 35 -4.81 -15.28 -6.23
CA ALA A 35 -4.60 -14.54 -4.99
C ALA A 35 -3.76 -13.28 -5.21
N VAL A 36 -2.71 -13.39 -6.05
CA VAL A 36 -1.85 -12.26 -6.42
C VAL A 36 -2.64 -11.17 -7.16
N ALA A 37 -3.45 -11.55 -8.15
CA ALA A 37 -4.27 -10.59 -8.90
C ALA A 37 -5.31 -9.89 -8.01
N ALA A 38 -5.98 -10.65 -7.12
CA ALA A 38 -6.93 -10.10 -6.17
C ALA A 38 -6.26 -9.15 -5.16
N SER A 39 -5.11 -9.57 -4.61
CA SER A 39 -4.27 -8.76 -3.71
C SER A 39 -3.81 -7.45 -4.37
N PHE A 40 -3.38 -7.52 -5.64
CA PHE A 40 -2.98 -6.35 -6.40
C PHE A 40 -4.15 -5.37 -6.57
N GLY A 41 -5.33 -5.85 -6.99
CA GLY A 41 -6.53 -5.02 -7.14
C GLY A 41 -6.96 -4.35 -5.82
N ILE A 42 -6.98 -5.11 -4.72
CA ILE A 42 -7.30 -4.59 -3.38
C ILE A 42 -6.28 -3.55 -2.93
N SER A 43 -4.99 -3.77 -3.19
CA SER A 43 -3.93 -2.82 -2.87
C SER A 43 -4.12 -1.49 -3.60
N LEU A 44 -4.50 -1.51 -4.88
CA LEU A 44 -4.77 -0.28 -5.64
C LEU A 44 -5.94 0.51 -5.06
N VAL A 45 -7.03 -0.17 -4.72
CA VAL A 45 -8.19 0.48 -4.07
C VAL A 45 -7.79 1.07 -2.72
N ALA A 46 -6.99 0.35 -1.94
CA ALA A 46 -6.49 0.84 -0.66
C ALA A 46 -5.58 2.07 -0.80
N HIS A 47 -4.65 2.08 -1.77
CA HIS A 47 -3.79 3.23 -2.05
C HIS A 47 -4.61 4.45 -2.48
N PHE A 48 -5.58 4.26 -3.37
CA PHE A 48 -6.47 5.33 -3.79
C PHE A 48 -7.28 5.88 -2.61
N ALA A 49 -7.85 4.99 -1.78
CA ALA A 49 -8.64 5.38 -0.61
C ALA A 49 -7.81 6.18 0.41
N VAL A 50 -6.59 5.72 0.74
CA VAL A 50 -5.69 6.45 1.65
C VAL A 50 -5.29 7.80 1.06
N GLY A 51 -5.00 7.86 -0.24
CA GLY A 51 -4.69 9.11 -0.94
C GLY A 51 -5.87 10.08 -0.98
N ALA A 52 -7.10 9.58 -1.18
CA ALA A 52 -8.32 10.38 -1.13
C ALA A 52 -8.62 10.89 0.29
N LEU A 53 -8.45 10.03 1.32
CA LEU A 53 -8.62 10.43 2.73
C LEU A 53 -7.62 11.53 3.13
N LYS A 54 -6.38 11.47 2.63
CA LYS A 54 -5.37 12.52 2.83
C LYS A 54 -5.82 13.89 2.29
N SER A 55 -6.64 13.92 1.24
CA SER A 55 -7.15 15.17 0.66
C SER A 55 -8.26 15.81 1.50
N LEU A 56 -8.81 15.13 2.51
CA LEU A 56 -9.76 15.76 3.42
C LEU A 56 -9.07 16.77 4.34
N ILE A 57 -7.77 16.57 4.57
CA ILE A 57 -6.95 17.39 5.47
C ILE A 57 -6.09 18.38 4.68
N THR A 58 -5.75 18.05 3.42
CA THR A 58 -5.01 18.91 2.51
C THR A 58 -5.98 19.39 1.43
N ILE A 59 -6.21 20.70 1.28
CA ILE A 59 -7.23 21.37 0.42
C ILE A 59 -7.22 20.94 -1.09
N ARG A 60 -6.42 19.94 -1.47
CA ARG A 60 -6.33 19.31 -2.79
C ARG A 60 -7.57 18.48 -3.13
N SER A 61 -7.78 18.27 -4.43
CA SER A 61 -8.83 17.38 -4.92
C SER A 61 -8.55 15.92 -4.55
N TRP A 62 -9.58 15.24 -4.04
CA TRP A 62 -9.53 13.84 -3.62
C TRP A 62 -9.09 12.88 -4.71
N TRP A 63 -9.54 13.13 -5.94
CA TRP A 63 -9.22 12.29 -7.08
C TRP A 63 -7.75 12.43 -7.50
N ALA A 64 -7.19 13.65 -7.49
CA ALA A 64 -5.78 13.86 -7.81
C ALA A 64 -4.86 13.23 -6.74
N SER A 65 -5.16 13.45 -5.46
CA SER A 65 -4.38 12.87 -4.35
C SER A 65 -4.47 11.34 -4.30
N GLY A 66 -5.65 10.78 -4.56
CA GLY A 66 -5.86 9.34 -4.67
C GLY A 66 -5.07 8.72 -5.82
N LEU A 67 -5.12 9.33 -7.02
CA LEU A 67 -4.35 8.85 -8.17
C LEU A 67 -2.85 8.97 -7.99
N GLU A 68 -2.35 10.06 -7.41
CA GLU A 68 -0.93 10.25 -7.12
C GLU A 68 -0.41 9.09 -6.24
N MET A 69 -1.15 8.74 -5.18
CA MET A 69 -0.78 7.64 -4.29
C MET A 69 -0.89 6.27 -4.96
N THR A 70 -1.89 6.07 -5.81
CA THR A 70 -2.06 4.83 -6.58
C THR A 70 -0.92 4.63 -7.57
N TRP A 71 -0.51 5.69 -8.28
CA TRP A 71 0.62 5.65 -9.22
C TRP A 71 1.94 5.30 -8.53
N ILE A 72 2.21 5.89 -7.37
CA ILE A 72 3.37 5.54 -6.57
C ILE A 72 3.33 4.05 -6.19
N GLY A 73 2.17 3.55 -5.76
CA GLY A 73 1.98 2.12 -5.44
C GLY A 73 2.27 1.19 -6.62
N ILE A 74 1.81 1.55 -7.83
CA ILE A 74 2.09 0.78 -9.06
C ILE A 74 3.59 0.75 -9.37
N ILE A 75 4.28 1.89 -9.30
CA ILE A 75 5.72 1.99 -9.57
C ILE A 75 6.49 1.08 -8.60
N VAL A 76 6.17 1.16 -7.31
CA VAL A 76 6.81 0.31 -6.29
C VAL A 76 6.54 -1.17 -6.59
N ALA A 77 5.30 -1.55 -6.90
CA ALA A 77 4.96 -2.93 -7.22
C ALA A 77 5.73 -3.46 -8.43
N VAL A 78 5.84 -2.68 -9.52
CA VAL A 78 6.60 -3.05 -10.72
C VAL A 78 8.08 -3.24 -10.39
N VAL A 79 8.68 -2.30 -9.64
CA VAL A 79 10.09 -2.38 -9.26
C VAL A 79 10.35 -3.58 -8.36
N THR A 80 9.55 -3.78 -7.31
CA THR A 80 9.74 -4.89 -6.37
C THR A 80 9.50 -6.24 -7.04
N TYR A 81 8.48 -6.36 -7.89
CA TYR A 81 8.24 -7.58 -8.65
C TYR A 81 9.38 -7.88 -9.64
N GLY A 82 9.86 -6.85 -10.35
CA GLY A 82 11.00 -6.97 -11.25
C GLY A 82 12.28 -7.41 -10.54
N LEU A 83 12.56 -6.86 -9.36
CA LEU A 83 13.66 -7.31 -8.50
C LEU A 83 13.48 -8.77 -8.06
N GLY A 84 12.25 -9.15 -7.71
CA GLY A 84 11.92 -10.55 -7.38
C GLY A 84 12.21 -11.52 -8.53
N LEU A 85 11.91 -11.12 -9.77
CA LEU A 85 12.26 -11.92 -10.95
C LEU A 85 13.78 -11.98 -11.19
N ALA A 86 14.46 -10.84 -11.07
CA ALA A 86 15.91 -10.75 -11.31
C ALA A 86 16.72 -11.60 -10.32
N PHE A 87 16.36 -11.56 -9.03
CA PHE A 87 17.00 -12.38 -8.00
C PHE A 87 16.46 -13.81 -7.97
N GLY A 88 15.20 -14.03 -8.33
CA GLY A 88 14.61 -15.36 -8.43
C GLY A 88 15.25 -16.22 -9.52
N SER A 89 15.81 -15.61 -10.57
CA SER A 89 16.58 -16.33 -11.60
C SER A 89 18.02 -16.67 -11.22
N LEU A 90 18.51 -16.15 -10.07
CA LEU A 90 19.89 -16.36 -9.60
C LEU A 90 20.03 -17.51 -8.59
N GLY A 91 18.92 -18.12 -8.16
CA GLY A 91 18.88 -19.32 -7.31
C GLY A 91 18.27 -20.50 -8.05
#